data_AF-A0AA50E3G3-F1
#
_entry.id   AF-A0AA50E3G3-F1
#
_cell.length_a   1.000
_cell.length_b   1.000
_cell.length_c   1.000
_cell.angle_alpha   90.00
_cell.angle_beta   90.00
_cell.angle_gamma   90.00
#
_symmetry.space_group_name_H-M   'P 1'
#
loop_
_entity.id
_entity.type
_entity.pdbx_description
1 polymer ?
#
loop_
_entity_poly.entity_id
_entity_poly.type
_entity_poly.pdbx_seq_one_letter_code
_entity_poly.pdbx_strand_id
1 'polypeptide(L)' 'MIDIKKQKIHQIIPRLPPAIDGVGDYALGLALQLRHDYDIDTHFIIGVSGISWFARVARTV' A
#
# COMPACT_ATOMS: atom_id res chain seq x y z
N MET A 1 9.92 23.28 18.83
CA MET A 1 9.89 22.44 17.59
C MET A 1 8.84 21.38 17.80
N ILE A 2 7.84 21.29 16.92
CA ILE A 2 6.74 20.32 17.02
C ILE A 2 7.08 19.17 16.07
N ASP A 3 7.16 17.94 16.58
CA ASP A 3 7.26 16.72 15.77
C ASP A 3 5.89 16.42 15.17
N ILE A 4 5.71 16.70 13.88
CA ILE A 4 4.49 16.32 13.17
C ILE A 4 4.62 14.86 12.78
N LYS A 5 3.87 13.98 13.44
CA LYS A 5 3.76 12.56 13.07
C LYS A 5 3.34 12.46 11.60
N LYS A 6 4.17 11.85 10.76
CA LYS A 6 3.76 11.47 9.39
C LYS A 6 2.53 10.57 9.46
N GLN A 7 1.55 10.90 8.63
CA GLN A 7 0.33 10.10 8.49
C GLN A 7 0.63 8.86 7.65
N LYS A 8 -0.04 7.76 8.00
CA LYS A 8 0.20 6.45 7.38
C LYS A 8 -1.10 5.71 7.16
N ILE A 9 -1.24 5.13 5.97
CA ILE A 9 -2.43 4.37 5.55
C ILE A 9 -2.06 2.93 5.27
N HIS A 10 -2.94 2.00 5.66
CA HIS A 10 -2.84 0.59 5.31
C HIS A 10 -3.87 0.27 4.22
N GLN A 11 -3.40 -0.22 3.08
CA GLN A 11 -4.26 -0.67 1.98
C GLN A 11 -4.19 -2.19 1.88
N ILE A 12 -5.34 -2.86 2.02
CA ILE A 12 -5.46 -4.33 1.91
C ILE A 12 -5.94 -4.63 0.48
N ILE A 13 -5.11 -5.30 -0.30
CA ILE A 13 -5.38 -5.58 -1.72
C ILE A 13 -5.06 -7.04 -2.06
N PRO A 14 -5.71 -7.62 -3.09
CA PRO A 14 -5.50 -9.03 -3.44
C PRO A 14 -4.12 -9.30 -4.05
N ARG A 15 -3.55 -8.34 -4.78
CA ARG A 15 -2.24 -8.46 -5.48
C ARG A 15 -1.68 -7.07 -5.78
N LEU A 16 -0.36 -6.97 -5.98
CA LEU A 16 0.34 -5.79 -6.51
C LEU A 16 0.99 -6.14 -7.86
N PRO A 17 1.41 -5.13 -8.65
CA PRO A 17 2.33 -5.31 -9.77
C PRO A 17 3.47 -6.30 -9.47
N PRO A 18 3.83 -7.20 -10.41
CA PRO A 18 3.59 -7.12 -11.86
C PRO A 18 2.20 -7.61 -12.33
N ALA A 19 1.35 -8.00 -11.39
CA ALA A 19 0.07 -8.59 -11.71
C ALA A 19 -0.94 -7.46 -12.01
N ILE A 20 -1.23 -7.19 -13.30
CA ILE A 20 -2.25 -6.21 -13.72
C ILE A 20 -3.63 -6.70 -13.30
N ASP A 21 -4.32 -5.94 -12.45
CA ASP A 21 -5.60 -6.35 -11.85
C ASP A 21 -6.58 -5.19 -11.61
N GLY A 22 -6.22 -3.97 -12.00
CA GLY A 22 -7.03 -2.76 -11.84
C GLY A 22 -7.10 -2.27 -10.39
N VAL A 23 -7.34 -3.17 -9.43
CA VAL A 23 -7.43 -2.84 -8.00
C VAL A 23 -6.06 -2.47 -7.41
N GLY A 24 -5.05 -3.31 -7.61
CA GLY A 24 -3.67 -3.05 -7.20
C GLY A 24 -3.02 -1.91 -7.98
N ASP A 25 -3.36 -1.76 -9.25
CA ASP A 25 -2.89 -0.63 -10.09
C ASP A 25 -3.47 0.70 -9.58
N TYR A 26 -4.76 0.75 -9.29
CA TYR A 26 -5.41 1.92 -8.68
C TYR A 26 -4.84 2.21 -7.29
N ALA A 27 -4.69 1.18 -6.45
CA ALA A 27 -4.15 1.30 -5.10
C ALA A 27 -2.73 1.89 -5.10
N LEU A 28 -1.90 1.49 -6.08
CA LEU A 28 -0.56 2.06 -6.29
C LEU A 28 -0.63 3.51 -6.76
N GLY A 29 -1.48 3.83 -7.74
CA GLY A 29 -1.66 5.21 -8.22
C GLY A 29 -2.10 6.16 -7.10
N LEU A 30 -3.08 5.73 -6.29
CA LEU A 30 -3.55 6.48 -5.13
C LEU A 30 -2.44 6.68 -4.09
N ALA A 31 -1.67 5.64 -3.78
CA ALA A 31 -0.55 5.74 -2.84
C ALA A 31 0.51 6.75 -3.30
N LEU A 32 0.85 6.74 -4.59
CA LEU A 32 1.78 7.71 -5.18
C LEU A 32 1.26 9.14 -5.09
N GLN A 33 -0.02 9.36 -5.38
CA GLN A 33 -0.63 10.69 -5.28
C GLN A 33 -0.69 11.18 -3.83
N LEU A 34 -1.05 10.30 -2.88
CA LEU A 34 -1.07 10.64 -1.45
C LEU A 34 0.31 11.01 -0.90
N ARG A 35 1.35 10.30 -1.35
CA ARG A 35 2.73 10.63 -1.00
C ARG A 35 3.15 11.98 -1.59
N HIS A 36 2.82 12.23 -2.86
CA HIS A 36 3.19 13.46 -3.55
C HIS A 36 2.49 14.70 -2.98
N ASP A 37 1.18 14.62 -2.78
CA ASP A 37 0.36 15.79 -2.44
C ASP A 37 0.34 16.06 -0.93
N TYR A 38 0.55 15.03 -0.09
CA TYR A 38 0.31 15.11 1.35
C TYR A 38 1.41 14.47 2.23
N ASP A 39 2.49 13.94 1.63
CA ASP A 39 3.56 13.22 2.33
C ASP A 39 3.07 12.04 3.20
N ILE A 40 1.97 11.39 2.78
CA ILE A 40 1.36 10.25 3.46
C ILE A 40 1.99 8.95 2.96
N ASP A 41 2.51 8.13 3.88
CA ASP A 41 3.05 6.80 3.54
C ASP A 41 1.93 5.76 3.44
N THR A 42 2.01 4.90 2.42
CA THR A 42 1.09 3.77 2.27
C THR A 42 1.80 2.44 2.49
N HIS A 43 1.21 1.57 3.30
CA HIS A 43 1.63 0.19 3.50
C HIS A 43 0.63 -0.77 2.89
N PHE A 44 1.09 -1.61 1.96
CA PHE A 44 0.24 -2.63 1.36
C PHE A 44 0.28 -3.95 2.11
N ILE A 45 -0.91 -4.47 2.40
CA ILE A 45 -1.15 -5.81 2.95
C ILE A 45 -1.73 -6.64 1.80
N ILE A 46 -0.95 -7.57 1.26
CA ILE A 46 -1.39 -8.40 0.14
C ILE A 46 -1.99 -9.71 0.66
N GLY A 47 -3.19 -10.03 0.18
CA GLY A 47 -3.76 -11.36 0.36
C GLY A 47 -2.91 -12.42 -0.35
N VAL A 48 -2.31 -13.35 0.40
CA VAL A 48 -1.67 -14.52 -0.18
C VAL A 48 -2.70 -15.63 -0.32
N SER A 49 -2.94 -16.11 -1.55
CA SER A 49 -3.72 -17.33 -1.76
C SER A 49 -2.81 -18.55 -1.57
N GLY A 50 -2.92 -19.17 -0.39
CA GLY A 50 -2.20 -20.39 -0.01
C GLY A 50 -2.37 -20.67 1.48
N ILE A 51 -2.16 -21.91 1.93
CA ILE A 51 -2.28 -22.36 3.35
C ILE A 51 -1.39 -21.60 4.35
N SER A 52 -0.61 -20.62 3.89
CA SER A 52 0.17 -19.71 4.71
C SER A 52 -0.64 -18.48 5.08
N TRP A 53 -1.09 -18.38 6.34
CA TRP A 53 -1.81 -17.24 6.93
C TRP A 53 -1.03 -15.91 7.01
N PHE A 54 0.14 -15.82 6.39
CA PHE A 54 1.00 -14.65 6.45
C PHE A 54 0.75 -13.71 5.26
N ALA A 55 -0.03 -12.66 5.48
CA ALA A 55 -0.09 -11.55 4.55
C ALA A 55 1.32 -10.94 4.37
N ARG A 56 1.77 -10.77 3.13
CA ARG A 56 3.11 -10.23 2.86
C ARG A 56 3.03 -8.71 2.85
N VAL A 57 3.80 -8.05 3.71
CA VAL A 57 4.01 -6.59 3.63
C VAL A 57 4.91 -6.35 2.43
N ALA A 58 4.33 -5.84 1.36
CA ALA A 58 4.94 -5.95 0.04
C ALA A 58 5.66 -4.69 -0.43
N ARG A 59 5.28 -3.50 0.06
CA ARG A 59 5.89 -2.23 -0.35
C ARG A 59 5.42 -1.08 0.54
N THR A 60 6.34 -0.15 0.81
CA THR A 60 6.03 1.19 1.29
C THR A 60 6.30 2.16 0.14
N VAL A 61 5.35 3.06 -0.11
CA VAL A 61 5.43 4.16 -1.09
C VAL A 61 4.92 5.43 -0.44
#